data_AF-A0A958C7S9-F1
#
_entry.id   AF-A0A958C7S9-F1
#
_cell.length_a   1.000
_cell.length_b   1.000
_cell.length_c   1.000
_cell.angle_alpha   90.00
_cell.angle_beta   90.00
_cell.angle_gamma   90.00
#
_symmetry.space_group_name_H-M   'P 1'
#
loop_
_entity.id
_entity.type
_entity.pdbx_description
1 polymer ?
#
loop_
_entity_poly.entity_id
_entity_poly.type
_entity_poly.pdbx_seq_one_letter_code
_entity_poly.pdbx_strand_id
1 'polypeptide(L)'
;GEIADRDLTLMKNSGFQWVKQWFAWDDIEGAGKGQYDWSIPDRIVQQTEDHGLKLLVRVDRAPDWAGAPPQNTQHLVDFLTALATRYKGRIDAIQIWNEPNLAREWGDRPPNAAQYTQMLKASYQAVKAADPNMIVITAGMAPTGTCC
;
A
#
# COMPACT_ATOMS: atom_id res chain seq x y z
N GLY A 1 28.86 6.15 -16.14
CA GLY A 1 29.70 6.98 -15.28
C GLY A 1 28.96 7.26 -14.00
N GLU A 2 29.41 6.62 -12.92
CA GLU A 2 29.41 7.09 -11.53
C GLU A 2 28.14 7.18 -10.65
N ILE A 3 26.92 6.89 -11.14
CA ILE A 3 25.73 6.92 -10.25
C ILE A 3 25.17 5.51 -9.94
N ALA A 4 25.31 4.53 -10.83
CA ALA A 4 24.70 3.20 -10.62
C ALA A 4 25.45 2.29 -9.62
N ASP A 5 26.79 2.30 -9.58
CA ASP A 5 27.58 1.42 -8.69
C ASP A 5 27.69 1.95 -7.26
N ARG A 6 27.62 3.27 -7.09
CA ARG A 6 27.75 3.93 -5.78
C ARG A 6 26.48 3.76 -4.95
N ASP A 7 25.31 3.79 -5.59
CA ASP A 7 24.01 3.55 -4.95
C ASP A 7 23.85 2.08 -4.52
N LEU A 8 24.30 1.14 -5.36
CA LEU A 8 24.24 -0.29 -5.03
C LEU A 8 25.27 -0.71 -3.96
N THR A 9 26.44 -0.08 -3.92
CA THR A 9 27.46 -0.31 -2.87
C THR A 9 27.06 0.33 -1.54
N LEU A 10 26.40 1.49 -1.57
CA LEU A 10 25.80 2.09 -0.37
C LEU A 10 24.69 1.19 0.19
N MET A 11 23.84 0.59 -0.66
CA MET A 11 22.80 -0.36 -0.22
C MET A 11 23.38 -1.65 0.41
N LYS A 12 24.49 -2.19 -0.12
CA LYS A 12 25.11 -3.41 0.41
C LYS A 12 25.93 -3.19 1.70
N ASN A 13 26.56 -2.02 1.85
CA ASN A 13 27.38 -1.69 3.03
C ASN A 13 26.60 -1.03 4.18
N SER A 14 25.29 -0.83 4.07
CA SER A 14 24.47 -0.19 5.11
C SER A 14 23.43 -1.09 5.79
N GLY A 15 23.40 -2.39 5.51
CA GLY A 15 22.51 -3.32 6.23
C GLY A 15 21.03 -3.13 5.91
N PHE A 16 20.69 -2.74 4.67
CA PHE A 16 19.29 -2.64 4.24
C PHE A 16 18.59 -4.00 4.31
N GLN A 17 17.69 -4.13 5.28
CA GLN A 17 16.88 -5.33 5.51
C GLN A 17 15.53 -5.30 4.80
N TRP A 18 15.21 -4.29 3.97
CA TRP A 18 13.83 -4.05 3.51
C TRP A 18 13.69 -4.04 1.98
N VAL A 19 12.58 -4.59 1.49
CA VAL A 19 12.13 -4.52 0.10
C VAL A 19 10.78 -3.80 0.05
N LYS A 20 10.62 -2.88 -0.90
CA LYS A 20 9.34 -2.22 -1.19
C LYS A 20 8.70 -2.82 -2.43
N GLN A 21 7.43 -3.22 -2.33
CA GLN A 21 6.66 -3.81 -3.43
C GLN A 21 5.30 -3.12 -3.58
N TRP A 22 4.74 -3.19 -4.79
CA TRP A 22 3.43 -2.62 -5.10
C TRP A 22 2.43 -3.74 -5.29
N PHE A 23 1.38 -3.75 -4.45
CA PHE A 23 0.25 -4.65 -4.56
C PHE A 23 -0.94 -3.81 -5.00
N ALA A 24 -1.09 -3.69 -6.31
CA ALA A 24 -2.26 -3.03 -6.87
C ALA A 24 -3.51 -3.85 -6.54
N TRP A 25 -4.51 -3.20 -5.97
CA TRP A 25 -5.74 -3.85 -5.58
C TRP A 25 -6.48 -4.43 -6.80
N ASP A 26 -6.48 -3.73 -7.93
CA ASP A 26 -7.05 -4.21 -9.19
C ASP A 26 -6.40 -5.51 -9.71
N ASP A 27 -5.08 -5.64 -9.62
CA ASP A 27 -4.39 -6.86 -10.06
C ASP A 27 -4.73 -8.07 -9.17
N ILE A 28 -5.18 -7.83 -7.93
CA ILE A 28 -5.42 -8.85 -6.91
C ILE A 28 -6.90 -9.17 -6.77
N GLU A 29 -7.80 -8.20 -6.84
CA GLU A 29 -9.26 -8.38 -6.66
C GLU A 29 -10.06 -7.85 -7.87
N GLY A 30 -9.43 -7.67 -9.04
CA GLY A 30 -10.07 -7.10 -10.23
C GLY A 30 -11.22 -7.93 -10.81
N ALA A 31 -11.19 -9.26 -10.63
CA ALA A 31 -12.24 -10.15 -11.13
C ALA A 31 -13.61 -9.92 -10.46
N GLY A 32 -13.63 -9.32 -9.26
CA GLY A 32 -14.82 -8.96 -8.53
C GLY A 32 -14.60 -9.02 -7.02
N LYS A 33 -15.49 -8.38 -6.25
CA LYS A 33 -15.40 -8.39 -4.79
C LYS A 33 -15.34 -9.82 -4.24
N GLY A 34 -14.32 -10.10 -3.44
CA GLY A 34 -14.01 -11.40 -2.83
C GLY A 34 -13.34 -12.40 -3.77
N GLN A 35 -13.07 -12.05 -5.02
CA GLN A 35 -12.42 -12.91 -6.00
C GLN A 35 -10.95 -12.53 -6.12
N TYR A 36 -10.12 -13.12 -5.25
CA TYR A 36 -8.71 -12.78 -5.15
C TYR A 36 -7.81 -13.67 -6.01
N ASP A 37 -6.90 -13.06 -6.76
CA ASP A 37 -5.70 -13.70 -7.32
C ASP A 37 -4.47 -13.32 -6.49
N TRP A 38 -4.03 -14.25 -5.64
CA TRP A 38 -2.85 -14.09 -4.79
C TRP A 38 -1.56 -14.61 -5.43
N SER A 39 -1.59 -15.09 -6.68
CA SER A 39 -0.46 -15.81 -7.28
C SER A 39 0.84 -15.00 -7.32
N ILE A 40 0.77 -13.72 -7.71
CA ILE A 40 1.92 -12.81 -7.72
C ILE A 40 2.29 -12.37 -6.30
N PRO A 41 1.35 -11.86 -5.47
CA PRO A 41 1.63 -11.53 -4.07
C PRO A 41 2.30 -12.66 -3.28
N ASP A 42 1.82 -13.90 -3.41
CA ASP A 42 2.37 -15.07 -2.71
C ASP A 42 3.82 -15.33 -3.11
N ARG A 43 4.13 -15.24 -4.41
CA ARG A 43 5.50 -15.41 -4.91
C ARG A 43 6.43 -14.34 -4.34
N ILE A 44 5.99 -13.08 -4.33
CA ILE A 44 6.79 -11.97 -3.82
C ILE A 44 7.07 -12.12 -2.32
N VAL A 45 6.03 -12.44 -1.54
CA VAL A 45 6.17 -12.65 -0.09
C VAL A 45 7.13 -13.81 0.18
N GLN A 46 6.95 -14.94 -0.50
CA GLN A 46 7.82 -16.10 -0.33
C GLN A 46 9.28 -15.77 -0.67
N GLN A 47 9.52 -15.12 -1.82
CA GLN A 47 10.87 -14.72 -2.22
C GLN A 47 11.51 -13.74 -1.23
N THR A 48 10.72 -12.86 -0.61
CA THR A 48 11.24 -11.90 0.37
C THR A 48 11.66 -12.63 1.66
N GLU A 49 10.86 -13.59 2.12
CA GLU A 49 11.16 -14.44 3.27
C GLU A 49 12.37 -15.34 3.05
N ASP A 50 12.46 -16.00 1.87
CA ASP A 50 13.57 -16.90 1.52
C ASP A 50 14.92 -16.16 1.55
N HIS A 51 14.91 -14.85 1.32
CA HIS A 51 16.08 -13.98 1.35
C HIS A 51 16.30 -13.30 2.72
N GLY A 52 15.46 -13.57 3.73
CA GLY A 52 15.56 -12.99 5.07
C GLY A 52 15.36 -11.47 5.08
N LEU A 53 14.60 -10.96 4.11
CA LEU A 53 14.29 -9.53 3.97
C LEU A 53 12.92 -9.24 4.58
N LYS A 54 12.75 -7.98 4.98
CA LYS A 54 11.49 -7.39 5.46
C LYS A 54 10.73 -6.81 4.28
N LEU A 55 9.40 -6.89 4.32
CA LEU A 55 8.55 -6.47 3.23
C LEU A 55 7.69 -5.26 3.60
N LEU A 56 7.83 -4.20 2.80
CA LEU A 56 6.92 -3.06 2.77
C LEU A 56 6.06 -3.14 1.51
N VAL A 57 4.75 -3.28 1.68
CA VAL A 57 3.79 -3.32 0.57
C VAL A 57 3.07 -1.98 0.47
N ARG A 58 3.02 -1.41 -0.73
CA ARG A 58 2.12 -0.30 -1.05
C ARG A 58 0.86 -0.84 -1.71
N VAL A 59 -0.31 -0.44 -1.20
CA VAL A 59 -1.60 -0.74 -1.82
C VAL A 59 -2.14 0.50 -2.51
N ASP A 60 -2.46 0.38 -3.80
CA ASP A 60 -3.07 1.41 -4.64
C ASP A 60 -3.97 0.79 -5.73
N ARG A 61 -4.44 1.61 -6.68
CA ARG A 61 -5.26 1.21 -7.85
C ARG A 61 -6.47 0.35 -7.48
N ALA A 62 -7.57 1.00 -7.09
CA ALA A 62 -8.83 0.31 -6.85
C ALA A 62 -9.38 -0.32 -8.14
N PRO A 63 -9.99 -1.52 -8.06
CA PRO A 63 -10.62 -2.16 -9.20
C PRO A 63 -11.86 -1.41 -9.66
N ASP A 64 -12.22 -1.60 -10.93
CA ASP A 64 -13.38 -0.93 -11.57
C ASP A 64 -14.68 -1.11 -10.76
N TRP A 65 -14.90 -2.28 -10.19
CA TRP A 65 -16.10 -2.57 -9.40
C TRP A 65 -16.16 -1.81 -8.06
N ALA A 66 -15.02 -1.37 -7.52
CA ALA A 66 -14.95 -0.58 -6.28
C ALA A 66 -15.00 0.95 -6.56
N GLY A 67 -14.72 1.35 -7.80
CA GLY A 67 -14.61 2.74 -8.25
C GLY A 67 -13.26 3.38 -7.92
N ALA A 68 -12.88 4.39 -8.69
CA ALA A 68 -11.64 5.16 -8.51
C ALA A 68 -11.93 6.67 -8.38
N PRO A 69 -11.70 7.30 -7.21
CA PRO A 69 -11.35 6.69 -5.91
C PRO A 69 -12.47 5.77 -5.39
N PRO A 70 -12.16 4.85 -4.45
CA PRO A 70 -13.16 3.92 -3.92
C PRO A 70 -14.37 4.69 -3.40
N GLN A 71 -15.53 4.45 -4.01
CA GLN A 71 -16.76 5.17 -3.64
C GLN A 71 -17.27 4.74 -2.26
N ASN A 72 -16.85 3.55 -1.83
CA ASN A 72 -17.17 2.97 -0.54
C ASN A 72 -15.87 2.53 0.16
N THR A 73 -15.53 3.25 1.23
CA THR A 73 -14.43 2.94 2.16
C THR A 73 -14.41 1.48 2.60
N GLN A 74 -15.59 0.86 2.75
CA GLN A 74 -15.69 -0.52 3.22
C GLN A 74 -15.04 -1.51 2.25
N HIS A 75 -15.04 -1.24 0.94
CA HIS A 75 -14.37 -2.13 -0.02
C HIS A 75 -12.86 -2.16 0.20
N LEU A 76 -12.25 -0.99 0.43
CA LEU A 76 -10.82 -0.92 0.74
C LEU A 76 -10.52 -1.59 2.09
N VAL A 77 -11.38 -1.36 3.09
CA VAL A 77 -11.24 -2.00 4.41
C VAL A 77 -11.30 -3.53 4.28
N ASP A 78 -12.26 -4.07 3.55
CA ASP A 78 -12.41 -5.52 3.34
C ASP A 78 -11.16 -6.11 2.67
N PHE A 79 -10.64 -5.44 1.63
CA PHE A 79 -9.41 -5.83 0.95
C PHE A 79 -8.19 -5.82 1.87
N LEU A 80 -8.00 -4.72 2.62
CA LEU A 80 -6.87 -4.59 3.54
C LEU A 80 -6.96 -5.59 4.69
N THR A 81 -8.16 -5.92 5.16
CA THR A 81 -8.37 -7.03 6.11
C THR A 81 -7.95 -8.35 5.49
N ALA A 82 -8.39 -8.68 4.27
CA ALA A 82 -8.02 -9.93 3.60
C ALA A 82 -6.49 -10.04 3.42
N LEU A 83 -5.84 -8.98 2.94
CA LEU A 83 -4.40 -8.91 2.74
C LEU A 83 -3.63 -9.05 4.07
N ALA A 84 -4.00 -8.28 5.09
CA ALA A 84 -3.33 -8.30 6.39
C ALA A 84 -3.54 -9.63 7.12
N THR A 85 -4.71 -10.24 7.02
CA THR A 85 -4.97 -11.58 7.57
C THR A 85 -4.17 -12.65 6.85
N ARG A 86 -4.10 -12.60 5.51
CA ARG A 86 -3.38 -13.59 4.69
C ARG A 86 -1.89 -13.59 4.98
N TYR A 87 -1.29 -12.40 5.10
CA TYR A 87 0.17 -12.24 5.26
C TYR A 87 0.58 -11.80 6.66
N LYS A 88 -0.23 -12.15 7.66
CA LYS A 88 0.07 -11.88 9.07
C LYS A 88 1.45 -12.39 9.45
N GLY A 89 2.30 -11.51 9.96
CA GLY A 89 3.70 -11.81 10.32
C GLY A 89 4.65 -12.03 9.13
N ARG A 90 4.19 -11.87 7.89
CA ARG A 90 4.98 -12.04 6.65
C ARG A 90 5.19 -10.73 5.91
N ILE A 91 4.29 -9.77 6.08
CA ILE A 91 4.45 -8.37 5.65
C ILE A 91 4.75 -7.52 6.88
N ASP A 92 5.90 -6.87 6.90
CA ASP A 92 6.32 -6.01 8.02
C ASP A 92 5.63 -4.65 8.01
N ALA A 93 5.37 -4.08 6.83
CA ALA A 93 4.75 -2.77 6.69
C ALA A 93 3.79 -2.67 5.50
N ILE A 94 2.72 -1.90 5.67
CA ILE A 94 1.79 -1.54 4.62
C ILE A 94 1.66 -0.03 4.48
N GLN A 95 1.85 0.47 3.27
CA GLN A 95 1.54 1.84 2.88
C GLN A 95 0.17 1.87 2.22
N ILE A 96 -0.77 2.61 2.82
CA ILE A 96 -2.15 2.71 2.32
C ILE A 96 -2.26 3.93 1.41
N TRP A 97 -2.51 3.68 0.12
CA TRP A 97 -2.78 4.69 -0.92
C TRP A 97 -1.65 5.70 -1.17
N ASN A 98 -1.83 6.57 -2.17
CA ASN A 98 -0.88 7.65 -2.54
C ASN A 98 -1.50 9.05 -2.37
N GLU A 99 -0.63 10.05 -2.23
CA GLU A 99 -0.88 11.49 -2.00
C GLU A 99 -2.28 12.02 -2.38
N PRO A 100 -3.19 12.25 -1.41
CA PRO A 100 -4.59 12.66 -1.64
C PRO A 100 -4.76 14.09 -2.14
N ASN A 101 -3.67 14.86 -2.26
CA ASN A 101 -3.66 16.26 -2.68
C ASN A 101 -3.58 16.44 -4.21
N LEU A 102 -3.49 15.36 -4.99
CA LEU A 102 -3.52 15.44 -6.46
C LEU A 102 -4.94 15.22 -6.97
N ALA A 103 -5.49 16.20 -7.70
CA ALA A 103 -6.83 16.12 -8.31
C ALA A 103 -7.04 14.87 -9.19
N ARG A 104 -5.94 14.32 -9.74
CA ARG A 104 -5.90 13.09 -10.53
C ARG A 104 -6.34 11.85 -9.74
N GLU A 105 -6.13 11.83 -8.43
CA GLU A 105 -6.54 10.73 -7.54
C GLU A 105 -8.04 10.82 -7.15
N TRP A 106 -8.71 11.91 -7.54
CA TRP A 106 -10.13 12.17 -7.26
C TRP A 106 -11.01 12.15 -8.51
N GLY A 107 -10.49 11.72 -9.66
CA GLY A 107 -11.21 11.78 -10.93
C GLY A 107 -11.67 13.20 -11.26
N ASP A 108 -10.78 14.18 -11.09
CA ASP A 108 -11.00 15.62 -11.31
C ASP A 108 -12.02 16.29 -10.35
N ARG A 109 -12.30 15.66 -9.19
CA ARG A 109 -13.13 16.24 -8.12
C ARG A 109 -12.30 17.00 -7.08
N PRO A 110 -12.89 17.99 -6.38
CA PRO A 110 -12.19 18.68 -5.30
C PRO A 110 -11.86 17.69 -4.16
N PRO A 111 -10.61 17.70 -3.65
CA PRO A 111 -10.17 16.77 -2.63
C PRO A 111 -10.94 16.94 -1.33
N ASN A 112 -11.43 15.83 -0.75
CA ASN A 112 -12.11 15.81 0.55
C ASN A 112 -11.22 15.17 1.62
N ALA A 113 -10.41 16.01 2.28
CA ALA A 113 -9.48 15.56 3.31
C ALA A 113 -10.17 14.85 4.50
N ALA A 114 -11.42 15.22 4.84
CA ALA A 114 -12.15 14.60 5.94
C ALA A 114 -12.57 13.16 5.62
N GLN A 115 -13.11 12.92 4.42
CA GLN A 115 -13.44 11.56 3.97
C GLN A 115 -12.20 10.68 3.84
N TYR A 116 -11.11 11.23 3.31
CA TYR A 116 -9.84 10.51 3.22
C TYR A 116 -9.29 10.13 4.60
N THR A 117 -9.35 11.05 5.57
CA THR A 117 -8.92 10.78 6.96
C THR A 117 -9.76 9.69 7.62
N GLN A 118 -11.08 9.69 7.38
CA GLN A 118 -11.96 8.63 7.87
C GLN A 118 -11.64 7.28 7.24
N MET A 119 -11.39 7.25 5.93
CA MET A 119 -10.96 6.05 5.21
C MET A 119 -9.64 5.50 5.76
N LEU A 120 -8.64 6.37 5.97
CA LEU A 120 -7.36 5.97 6.56
C LEU A 120 -7.53 5.43 7.98
N LYS A 121 -8.37 6.07 8.81
CA LYS A 121 -8.63 5.62 10.18
C LYS A 121 -9.27 4.22 10.20
N ALA A 122 -10.29 3.99 9.38
CA ALA A 122 -10.94 2.68 9.28
C ALA A 122 -9.97 1.60 8.77
N SER A 123 -9.17 1.94 7.75
CA SER A 123 -8.16 1.05 7.19
C SER A 123 -7.08 0.68 8.21
N TYR A 124 -6.58 1.68 8.96
CA TYR A 124 -5.62 1.46 10.04
C TYR A 124 -6.17 0.49 11.10
N GLN A 125 -7.40 0.72 11.55
CA GLN A 125 -8.05 -0.14 12.55
C GLN A 125 -8.21 -1.57 12.05
N ALA A 126 -8.60 -1.75 10.79
CA ALA A 126 -8.78 -3.04 10.16
C ALA A 126 -7.46 -3.83 10.05
N VAL A 127 -6.38 -3.18 9.59
CA VAL A 127 -5.05 -3.81 9.53
C VAL A 127 -4.57 -4.18 10.93
N LYS A 128 -4.67 -3.28 11.91
CA LYS A 128 -4.24 -3.55 13.28
C LYS A 128 -5.05 -4.64 13.99
N ALA A 129 -6.32 -4.79 13.65
CA ALA A 129 -7.14 -5.90 14.16
C ALA A 129 -6.68 -7.25 13.60
N ALA A 130 -6.29 -7.31 12.32
CA ALA A 130 -5.78 -8.52 11.69
C ALA A 130 -4.35 -8.86 12.17
N ASP A 131 -3.46 -7.87 12.14
CA ASP A 131 -2.06 -7.96 12.57
C ASP A 131 -1.63 -6.72 13.37
N PRO A 132 -1.59 -6.81 14.72
CA PRO A 132 -1.14 -5.71 15.57
C PRO A 132 0.31 -5.27 15.31
N ASN A 133 1.17 -6.17 14.81
CA ASN A 133 2.60 -5.94 14.61
C ASN A 133 2.90 -5.29 13.25
N MET A 134 2.02 -5.44 12.26
CA MET A 134 2.22 -4.85 10.94
C MET A 134 2.25 -3.32 11.03
N ILE A 135 3.31 -2.70 10.52
CA ILE A 135 3.48 -1.25 10.52
C ILE A 135 2.54 -0.66 9.47
N VAL A 136 1.78 0.38 9.83
CA VAL A 136 0.90 1.08 8.89
C VAL A 136 1.49 2.45 8.60
N ILE A 137 1.83 2.69 7.33
CA ILE A 137 2.35 3.96 6.83
C ILE A 137 1.20 4.67 6.13
N THR A 138 0.86 5.85 6.63
CA THR A 138 -0.11 6.74 5.98
C THR A 138 0.59 7.53 4.88
N ALA A 139 -0.10 7.81 3.77
CA ALA A 139 0.47 8.65 2.71
C ALA A 139 0.88 10.01 3.29
N GLY A 140 2.10 10.46 2.99
CA GLY A 140 2.57 11.78 3.37
C GLY A 140 1.67 12.85 2.76
N MET A 141 1.30 13.85 3.55
CA MET A 141 0.72 15.08 2.99
C MET A 141 1.79 15.67 2.08
N ALA A 142 1.53 15.90 0.79
CA ALA A 142 2.44 16.74 0.03
C ALA A 142 2.51 18.11 0.73
N PRO A 143 3.70 18.71 0.88
CA PRO A 143 3.77 20.08 1.32
C PRO A 143 3.08 20.92 0.25
N THR A 144 1.93 21.52 0.57
CA THR A 144 1.44 22.67 -0.18
C THR A 144 2.39 23.81 0.12
N GLY A 145 3.52 23.83 -0.57
CA GLY A 145 4.35 25.01 -0.72
C GLY A 145 3.57 25.98 -1.59
N THR A 146 2.66 26.74 -0.99
CA THR A 146 2.21 27.99 -1.59
C THR A 146 3.40 28.93 -1.49
N CYS A 147 4.21 28.99 -2.54
CA CYS A 147 5.05 30.16 -2.75
C CYS A 147 4.13 31.30 -3.19
N CYS A 148 4.03 32.32 -2.33
CA CYS A 148 3.92 33.69 -2.79
C CYS A 148 5.35 34.26 -2.88
#